data_AF-A0A1A8Z2Y2-F1
#
_entry.id   AF-A0A1A8Z2Y2-F1
#
_cell.length_a   1.000
_cell.length_b   1.000
_cell.length_c   1.000
_cell.angle_alpha   90.00
_cell.angle_beta   90.00
_cell.angle_gamma   90.00
#
_symmetry.space_group_name_H-M   'P 1'
#
loop_
_entity.id
_entity.type
_entity.pdbx_description
1 polymer ?
#
loop_
_entity_poly.entity_id
_entity_poly.type
_entity_poly.pdbx_seq_one_letter_code
_entity_poly.pdbx_strand_id
1 'polypeptide(L)'
;MQPQGHSRRAVSKLLDCLSREIEQQQPKNVIHFMVDFLCKNYASHLRGFAHVWDVDAELEKEKKLVIEFFKSQKLTTEIARHFINVGFDSVNQKEKKKRPPFVVMESLLYVNPHILDDVEKFNKVNWLPGHKIRLQQMFSDIEENVKKFYEEYERGDSKNIPDYNVLRVSYKERTNGGSTSCWFLL
;
A
#
# COMPACT_ATOMS: atom_id res chain seq x y z
N MET A 1 -23.12 36.69 -9.43
CA MET A 1 -21.94 37.30 -8.78
C MET A 1 -21.39 36.31 -7.76
N GLN A 2 -20.16 35.81 -7.93
CA GLN A 2 -19.54 34.99 -6.87
C GLN A 2 -19.01 35.89 -5.75
N PRO A 3 -19.20 35.53 -4.46
CA PRO A 3 -18.83 36.39 -3.35
C PRO A 3 -17.31 36.37 -3.12
N GLN A 4 -16.64 37.46 -3.53
CA GLN A 4 -15.17 37.60 -3.46
C GLN A 4 -14.57 37.48 -2.04
N GLY A 5 -15.38 37.60 -0.97
CA GLY A 5 -14.91 37.52 0.42
C GLY A 5 -14.78 36.11 1.01
N HIS A 6 -15.50 35.12 0.46
CA HIS A 6 -15.51 33.77 1.05
C HIS A 6 -14.24 32.98 0.68
N SER A 7 -13.80 33.10 -0.57
CA SER A 7 -12.59 32.46 -1.08
C SER A 7 -11.32 32.95 -0.37
N ARG A 8 -11.16 34.26 -0.13
CA ARG A 8 -10.01 34.80 0.60
C ARG A 8 -9.92 34.27 2.04
N ARG A 9 -11.05 34.14 2.74
CA ARG A 9 -11.08 33.58 4.11
C ARG A 9 -10.70 32.10 4.12
N ALA A 10 -11.18 31.31 3.15
CA ALA A 10 -10.83 29.90 3.03
C ALA A 10 -9.32 29.72 2.74
N VAL A 11 -8.77 30.54 1.85
CA VAL A 11 -7.32 30.53 1.55
C VAL A 11 -6.49 30.89 2.76
N SER A 12 -6.87 31.94 3.52
CA SER A 12 -6.17 32.31 4.75
C SER A 12 -6.11 31.16 5.75
N LYS A 13 -7.26 30.50 5.99
CA LYS A 13 -7.32 29.35 6.91
C LYS A 13 -6.42 28.19 6.48
N LEU A 14 -6.36 27.90 5.18
CA LEU A 14 -5.48 26.84 4.65
C LEU A 14 -4.01 27.19 4.90
N LEU A 15 -3.62 28.43 4.61
CA LEU A 15 -2.25 28.90 4.83
C LEU A 15 -1.88 28.90 6.31
N ASP A 16 -2.77 29.37 7.19
CA ASP A 16 -2.55 29.35 8.64
C ASP A 16 -2.38 27.90 9.15
N CYS A 17 -3.14 26.96 8.60
CA CYS A 17 -3.02 25.54 8.92
C CYS A 17 -1.66 24.97 8.47
N LEU A 18 -1.28 25.22 7.21
CA LEU A 18 -0.01 24.78 6.65
C LEU A 18 1.19 25.35 7.41
N SER A 19 1.17 26.64 7.72
CA SER A 19 2.25 27.30 8.48
C SER A 19 2.44 26.65 9.84
N ARG A 20 1.36 26.43 10.58
CA ARG A 20 1.41 25.74 11.89
C ARG A 20 1.97 24.33 11.80
N GLU A 21 1.55 23.55 10.79
CA GLU A 21 2.03 22.19 10.60
C GLU A 21 3.52 22.14 10.20
N ILE A 22 3.98 23.08 9.37
CA ILE A 22 5.40 23.24 9.01
C ILE A 22 6.22 23.61 10.26
N GLU A 23 5.72 24.55 11.07
CA GLU A 23 6.39 24.97 12.30
C GLU A 23 6.53 23.82 13.31
N GLN A 24 5.49 22.97 13.41
CA GLN A 24 5.49 21.82 14.32
C GLN A 24 6.41 20.70 13.83
N GLN A 25 6.36 20.36 12.54
CA GLN A 25 7.08 19.20 12.00
C GLN A 25 8.50 19.52 11.54
N GLN A 26 8.82 20.80 11.31
CA GLN A 26 10.12 21.27 10.81
C GLN A 26 10.65 20.42 9.64
N PRO A 27 9.87 20.26 8.54
CA PRO A 27 10.25 19.38 7.44
C PRO A 27 11.49 19.92 6.72
N LYS A 28 12.44 19.02 6.44
CA LYS A 28 13.65 19.37 5.65
C LYS A 28 13.31 19.90 4.25
N ASN A 29 12.22 19.42 3.66
CA ASN A 29 11.71 19.89 2.38
C ASN A 29 10.27 20.36 2.54
N VAL A 30 10.11 21.67 2.68
CA VAL A 30 8.82 22.33 2.91
C VAL A 30 7.86 22.13 1.73
N ILE A 31 8.35 22.20 0.49
CA ILE A 31 7.50 22.05 -0.70
C ILE A 31 6.93 20.64 -0.78
N HIS A 32 7.78 19.62 -0.61
CA HIS A 32 7.32 18.23 -0.57
C HIS A 32 6.30 18.02 0.55
N PHE A 33 6.55 18.59 1.73
CA PHE A 33 5.62 18.53 2.85
C PHE A 33 4.26 19.15 2.53
N MET A 34 4.24 20.33 1.90
CA MET A 34 2.99 21.00 1.51
C MET A 34 2.19 20.14 0.53
N VAL A 35 2.84 19.58 -0.50
CA VAL A 35 2.16 18.74 -1.48
C VAL A 35 1.62 17.46 -0.82
N ASP A 36 2.43 16.79 -0.01
CA ASP A 36 2.04 15.60 0.75
C ASP A 36 0.86 15.87 1.72
N PHE A 37 0.91 17.00 2.43
CA PHE A 37 -0.17 17.46 3.31
C PHE A 37 -1.47 17.70 2.53
N LEU A 38 -1.39 18.34 1.36
CA LEU A 38 -2.55 18.59 0.52
C LEU A 38 -3.14 17.28 -0.02
N CYS A 39 -2.29 16.36 -0.49
CA CYS A 39 -2.70 15.03 -0.95
C CYS A 39 -3.41 14.25 0.16
N LYS A 40 -2.89 14.26 1.39
CA LYS A 40 -3.47 13.51 2.52
C LYS A 40 -4.80 14.06 3.02
N ASN A 41 -4.93 15.38 3.09
CA ASN A 41 -6.07 16.01 3.76
C ASN A 41 -7.15 16.50 2.78
N TYR A 42 -6.78 16.74 1.52
CA TYR A 42 -7.67 17.31 0.51
C TYR A 42 -7.69 16.51 -0.80
N ALA A 43 -7.37 15.21 -0.77
CA ALA A 43 -7.33 14.31 -1.93
C ALA A 43 -8.53 14.48 -2.90
N SER A 44 -9.75 14.57 -2.36
CA SER A 44 -10.99 14.72 -3.15
C SER A 44 -11.03 15.98 -4.01
N HIS A 45 -10.32 17.03 -3.60
CA HIS A 45 -10.24 18.30 -4.31
C HIS A 45 -9.15 18.32 -5.38
N LEU A 46 -8.24 17.34 -5.36
CA LEU A 46 -7.08 17.27 -6.24
C LEU A 46 -7.31 16.41 -7.50
N ARG A 47 -8.56 15.99 -7.76
CA ARG A 47 -8.99 15.30 -8.99
C ARG A 47 -8.07 14.15 -9.44
N GLY A 48 -7.61 13.33 -8.50
CA GLY A 48 -6.75 12.17 -8.77
C GLY A 48 -5.25 12.44 -8.69
N PHE A 49 -4.80 13.68 -8.54
CA PHE A 49 -3.37 13.99 -8.34
C PHE A 49 -2.82 13.32 -7.06
N ALA A 50 -3.62 13.22 -6.00
CA ALA A 50 -3.23 12.52 -4.78
C ALA A 50 -2.88 11.04 -5.04
N HIS A 51 -3.61 10.37 -5.93
CA HIS A 51 -3.29 9.00 -6.32
C HIS A 51 -1.95 8.96 -7.07
N VAL A 52 -1.73 9.84 -8.04
CA VAL A 52 -0.44 9.93 -8.77
C VAL A 52 0.73 10.20 -7.82
N TRP A 53 0.52 11.06 -6.82
CA TRP A 53 1.52 11.40 -5.81
C TRP A 53 1.87 10.20 -4.91
N ASP A 54 0.90 9.34 -4.59
CA ASP A 54 1.05 8.22 -3.67
C ASP A 54 1.34 6.87 -4.37
N VAL A 55 1.43 6.81 -5.71
CA VAL A 55 1.60 5.54 -6.47
C VAL A 55 2.76 4.71 -5.93
N ASP A 56 3.92 5.30 -5.72
CA ASP A 56 5.10 4.56 -5.22
C ASP A 56 4.85 3.99 -3.82
N ALA A 57 4.15 4.73 -2.97
CA ALA A 57 3.81 4.30 -1.62
C ALA A 57 2.71 3.23 -1.61
N GLU A 58 1.78 3.24 -2.58
CA GLU A 58 0.79 2.18 -2.79
C GLU A 58 1.46 0.91 -3.31
N LEU A 59 2.30 1.02 -4.33
CA LEU A 59 3.04 -0.11 -4.91
C LEU A 59 3.96 -0.79 -3.88
N GLU A 60 4.61 -0.01 -3.01
CA GLU A 60 5.45 -0.58 -1.95
C GLU A 60 4.63 -1.35 -0.90
N LYS A 61 3.36 -0.99 -0.67
CA LYS A 61 2.46 -1.78 0.19
C LYS A 61 2.05 -3.08 -0.50
N GLU A 62 1.76 -3.03 -1.80
CA GLU A 62 1.42 -4.22 -2.58
C GLU A 62 2.58 -5.22 -2.62
N LYS A 63 3.81 -4.75 -2.84
CA LYS A 63 5.03 -5.57 -2.73
C LYS A 63 5.16 -6.25 -1.37
N LYS A 64 4.87 -5.54 -0.28
CA LYS A 64 4.88 -6.12 1.08
C LYS A 64 3.81 -7.20 1.24
N LEU A 65 2.61 -6.99 0.70
CA LEU A 65 1.57 -8.02 0.72
C LEU A 65 2.00 -9.28 -0.03
N VAL A 66 2.62 -9.14 -1.21
CA VAL A 66 3.19 -10.27 -1.96
C VAL A 66 4.22 -11.01 -1.10
N ILE A 67 5.12 -10.30 -0.42
CA ILE A 67 6.10 -10.93 0.49
C ILE A 67 5.41 -11.71 1.62
N GLU A 68 4.38 -11.13 2.26
CA GLU A 68 3.65 -11.81 3.34
C GLU A 68 2.86 -13.02 2.84
N PHE A 69 2.29 -12.96 1.64
CA PHE A 69 1.66 -14.12 1.01
C PHE A 69 2.65 -15.26 0.83
N PHE A 70 3.83 -15.01 0.25
CA PHE A 70 4.86 -16.05 0.10
C PHE A 70 5.31 -16.63 1.45
N LYS A 71 5.43 -15.79 2.49
CA LYS A 71 5.75 -16.26 3.86
C LYS A 71 4.67 -17.19 4.41
N SER A 72 3.38 -16.89 4.20
CA SER A 72 2.27 -17.76 4.60
C SER A 72 2.37 -19.15 3.96
N GLN A 73 2.92 -19.22 2.75
CA GLN A 73 3.18 -20.44 1.99
C GLN A 73 4.54 -21.10 2.34
N LYS A 74 5.19 -20.65 3.42
CA LYS A 74 6.49 -21.14 3.91
C LYS A 74 7.63 -20.96 2.89
N LEU A 75 7.53 -19.93 2.05
CA LEU A 75 8.60 -19.50 1.16
C LEU A 75 9.35 -18.30 1.75
N THR A 76 10.61 -18.15 1.37
CA THR A 76 11.45 -17.05 1.88
C THR A 76 11.10 -15.73 1.19
N THR A 77 11.41 -14.62 1.86
CA THR A 77 11.32 -13.28 1.25
C THR A 77 12.17 -13.15 0.00
N GLU A 78 13.26 -13.91 -0.10
CA GLU A 78 14.10 -13.93 -1.32
C GLU A 78 13.35 -14.52 -2.52
N ILE A 79 12.62 -15.61 -2.31
CA ILE A 79 11.77 -16.17 -3.38
C ILE A 79 10.71 -15.16 -3.80
N ALA A 80 10.05 -14.49 -2.84
CA ALA A 80 9.06 -13.45 -3.14
C ALA A 80 9.65 -12.29 -3.98
N ARG A 81 10.88 -11.87 -3.70
CA ARG A 81 11.57 -10.83 -4.47
C ARG A 81 11.75 -11.22 -5.93
N HIS A 82 12.01 -12.49 -6.24
CA HIS A 82 12.16 -12.93 -7.62
C HIS A 82 10.90 -12.65 -8.46
N PHE A 83 9.72 -12.82 -7.85
CA PHE A 83 8.42 -12.52 -8.47
C PHE A 83 8.21 -11.01 -8.61
N ILE A 84 8.55 -10.23 -7.58
CA ILE A 84 8.48 -8.76 -7.63
C ILE A 84 9.39 -8.20 -8.74
N ASN A 85 10.60 -8.74 -8.90
CA ASN A 85 11.57 -8.28 -9.90
C ASN A 85 11.09 -8.47 -11.34
N VAL A 86 10.17 -9.39 -11.59
CA VAL A 86 9.58 -9.65 -12.92
C VAL A 86 8.20 -9.02 -13.10
N GLY A 87 7.74 -8.21 -12.14
CA GLY A 87 6.45 -7.50 -12.23
C GLY A 87 5.24 -8.25 -11.68
N PHE A 88 5.45 -9.34 -10.91
CA PHE A 88 4.40 -9.95 -10.10
C PHE A 88 4.32 -9.26 -8.73
N ASP A 89 4.15 -7.94 -8.73
CA ASP A 89 4.21 -7.08 -7.55
C ASP A 89 2.88 -6.40 -7.20
N SER A 90 1.87 -6.52 -8.06
CA SER A 90 0.57 -5.86 -7.88
C SER A 90 -0.51 -6.71 -7.21
N VAL A 91 -1.31 -6.04 -6.39
CA VAL A 91 -2.48 -6.57 -5.69
C VAL A 91 -3.69 -5.70 -6.02
N ASN A 92 -4.57 -6.15 -6.92
CA ASN A 92 -5.77 -5.40 -7.27
C ASN A 92 -6.93 -5.73 -6.31
N GLN A 93 -7.54 -4.71 -5.72
CA GLN A 93 -8.82 -4.85 -5.04
C GLN A 93 -9.93 -4.90 -6.10
N LYS A 94 -10.62 -6.04 -6.27
CA LYS A 94 -11.86 -6.03 -7.07
C LYS A 94 -12.94 -5.27 -6.31
N GLU A 95 -13.62 -4.37 -7.03
CA GLU A 95 -14.53 -3.37 -6.47
C GLU A 95 -15.56 -3.93 -5.47
N LYS A 96 -15.84 -3.09 -4.46
CA LYS A 96 -16.94 -3.20 -3.50
C LYS A 96 -18.31 -3.19 -4.19
N LYS A 97 -18.80 -4.34 -4.66
CA LYS A 97 -20.25 -4.54 -4.87
C LYS A 97 -20.72 -5.85 -4.23
N LYS A 98 -21.11 -5.72 -2.94
CA LYS A 98 -21.97 -6.63 -2.15
C LYS A 98 -21.37 -7.93 -1.56
N ARG A 99 -20.07 -8.16 -1.61
CA ARG A 99 -19.37 -9.25 -0.88
C ARG A 99 -18.05 -8.70 -0.32
N PRO A 100 -17.40 -9.34 0.69
CA PRO A 100 -16.14 -8.82 1.22
C PRO A 100 -15.16 -8.55 0.07
N PRO A 101 -14.36 -7.47 0.15
CA PRO A 101 -13.45 -7.09 -0.92
C PRO A 101 -12.53 -8.27 -1.23
N PHE A 102 -12.72 -8.90 -2.39
CA PHE A 102 -11.80 -9.93 -2.84
C PHE A 102 -10.58 -9.20 -3.38
N VAL A 103 -9.59 -9.05 -2.50
CA VAL A 103 -8.28 -8.56 -2.88
C VAL A 103 -7.61 -9.70 -3.65
N VAL A 104 -7.16 -9.42 -4.86
CA VAL A 104 -6.60 -10.44 -5.75
C VAL A 104 -5.18 -10.03 -6.09
N MET A 105 -4.23 -10.92 -5.84
CA MET A 105 -2.93 -10.87 -6.50
C MET A 105 -3.13 -11.28 -7.96
N GLU A 106 -3.77 -10.41 -8.77
CA GLU A 106 -4.20 -10.75 -10.13
C GLU A 106 -3.02 -11.24 -10.96
N SER A 107 -1.86 -10.59 -10.84
CA SER A 107 -0.65 -10.98 -11.56
C SER A 107 -0.17 -12.39 -11.19
N LEU A 108 -0.28 -12.78 -9.91
CA LEU A 108 0.09 -14.13 -9.44
C LEU A 108 -0.88 -15.22 -9.88
N LEU A 109 -2.15 -14.90 -10.15
CA LEU A 109 -3.12 -15.89 -10.66
C LEU A 109 -2.73 -16.44 -12.04
N TYR A 110 -1.97 -15.68 -12.82
CA TYR A 110 -1.53 -16.07 -14.16
C TYR A 110 -0.19 -16.81 -14.18
N VAL A 111 0.43 -17.01 -13.02
CA VAL A 111 1.69 -17.76 -12.93
C VAL A 111 1.38 -19.24 -13.17
N ASN A 112 2.01 -19.79 -14.20
CA ASN A 112 1.96 -21.21 -14.53
C ASN A 112 3.37 -21.81 -14.46
N PRO A 113 3.53 -23.15 -14.57
CA PRO A 113 4.84 -23.78 -14.46
C PRO A 113 5.90 -23.25 -15.43
N HIS A 114 5.54 -22.82 -16.64
CA HIS A 114 6.49 -22.26 -17.60
C HIS A 114 7.02 -20.89 -17.15
N ILE A 115 6.16 -20.07 -16.53
CA ILE A 115 6.55 -18.78 -15.95
C ILE A 115 7.54 -18.97 -14.80
N LEU A 116 7.50 -20.08 -14.05
CA LEU A 116 8.45 -20.34 -12.97
C LEU A 116 9.89 -20.45 -13.50
N ASP A 117 10.09 -21.12 -14.64
CA ASP A 117 11.39 -21.23 -15.28
C ASP A 117 11.88 -19.86 -15.80
N ASP A 118 10.97 -19.04 -16.34
CA ASP A 118 11.27 -17.67 -16.78
C ASP A 118 11.65 -16.76 -15.61
N VAL A 119 10.96 -16.86 -14.47
CA VAL A 119 11.26 -16.11 -13.23
C VAL A 119 12.65 -16.49 -12.73
N GLU A 120 12.97 -17.78 -12.67
CA GLU A 120 14.27 -18.28 -12.23
C GLU A 120 15.40 -17.77 -13.16
N LYS A 121 15.19 -17.87 -14.48
CA LYS A 121 16.15 -17.42 -15.50
C LYS A 121 16.36 -15.91 -15.46
N PHE A 122 15.31 -15.11 -15.34
CA PHE A 122 15.42 -13.65 -15.27
C PHE A 122 16.22 -13.20 -14.06
N ASN A 123 16.00 -13.83 -12.90
CA ASN A 123 16.70 -13.53 -11.67
C ASN A 123 18.12 -14.12 -11.62
N LYS A 124 18.51 -14.95 -12.62
CA LYS A 124 19.82 -15.61 -12.69
C LYS A 124 20.12 -16.47 -11.46
N VAL A 125 19.10 -17.14 -10.95
CA VAL A 125 19.19 -18.02 -9.77
C VAL A 125 18.94 -19.46 -10.17
N ASN A 126 19.35 -20.39 -9.31
CA ASN A 126 18.97 -21.79 -9.41
C ASN A 126 18.25 -22.19 -8.13
N TRP A 127 16.94 -22.38 -8.22
CA TRP A 127 16.13 -22.83 -7.10
C TRP A 127 16.35 -24.31 -6.84
N LEU A 128 16.50 -24.63 -5.55
CA LEU A 128 16.56 -26.02 -5.11
C LEU A 128 15.26 -26.75 -5.47
N PRO A 129 15.31 -28.07 -5.75
CA PRO A 129 14.13 -28.85 -6.12
C PRO A 129 12.96 -28.70 -5.14
N GLY A 130 13.23 -28.59 -3.84
CA GLY A 130 12.21 -28.37 -2.82
C GLY A 130 11.50 -27.02 -2.93
N HIS A 131 12.18 -25.95 -3.37
CA HIS A 131 11.52 -24.67 -3.64
C HIS A 131 10.66 -24.74 -4.88
N LYS A 132 11.13 -25.43 -5.94
CA LYS A 132 10.34 -25.64 -7.17
C LYS A 132 9.04 -26.39 -6.89
N ILE A 133 9.10 -27.48 -6.12
CA ILE A 133 7.92 -28.26 -5.73
C ILE A 133 6.93 -27.41 -4.94
N ARG A 134 7.40 -26.63 -3.94
CA ARG A 134 6.53 -25.75 -3.16
C ARG A 134 5.87 -24.67 -4.02
N LEU A 135 6.61 -24.07 -4.95
CA LEU A 135 6.05 -23.08 -5.88
C LEU A 135 4.99 -23.72 -6.77
N GLN A 136 5.25 -24.91 -7.33
CA GLN A 136 4.28 -25.64 -8.15
C GLN A 136 3.00 -25.96 -7.36
N GLN A 137 3.12 -26.42 -6.11
CA GLN A 137 1.97 -26.69 -5.23
C GLN A 137 1.22 -25.41 -4.83
N MET A 138 1.94 -24.33 -4.55
CA MET A 138 1.34 -23.04 -4.22
C MET A 138 0.51 -22.50 -5.40
N PHE A 139 1.05 -22.60 -6.62
CA PHE A 139 0.40 -22.09 -7.81
C PHE A 139 -0.66 -23.03 -8.40
N SER A 140 -0.66 -24.33 -8.08
CA SER A 140 -1.73 -25.24 -8.50
C SER A 140 -3.09 -24.86 -7.91
N ASP A 141 -3.09 -24.35 -6.67
CA ASP A 141 -4.31 -23.96 -5.95
C ASP A 141 -4.27 -22.45 -5.57
N ILE A 142 -3.71 -21.62 -6.46
CA ILE A 142 -3.45 -20.20 -6.18
C ILE A 142 -4.69 -19.43 -5.72
N GLU A 143 -5.85 -19.68 -6.32
CA GLU A 143 -7.10 -19.00 -5.95
C GLU A 143 -7.51 -19.29 -4.51
N GLU A 144 -7.40 -20.54 -4.07
CA GLU A 144 -7.73 -20.95 -2.71
C GLU A 144 -6.69 -20.44 -1.71
N ASN A 145 -5.40 -20.48 -2.08
CA ASN A 145 -4.30 -19.98 -1.24
C ASN A 145 -4.41 -18.47 -1.02
N VAL A 146 -4.71 -17.70 -2.07
CA VAL A 146 -4.95 -16.26 -1.98
C VAL A 146 -6.17 -15.97 -1.10
N LYS A 147 -7.27 -16.71 -1.28
CA LYS A 147 -8.47 -16.56 -0.44
C LYS A 147 -8.18 -16.81 1.04
N LYS A 148 -7.52 -17.93 1.37
CA LYS A 148 -7.15 -18.27 2.76
C LYS A 148 -6.25 -17.21 3.38
N PHE A 149 -5.26 -16.74 2.64
CA PHE A 149 -4.37 -15.68 3.10
C PHE A 149 -5.15 -14.42 3.52
N TYR A 150 -6.11 -13.96 2.71
CA TYR A 150 -6.90 -12.79 3.07
C TYR A 150 -7.85 -13.03 4.24
N GLU A 151 -8.46 -14.20 4.34
CA GLU A 151 -9.29 -14.54 5.51
C GLU A 151 -8.48 -14.52 6.81
N GLU A 152 -7.23 -14.99 6.79
CA GLU A 152 -6.30 -14.93 7.94
C GLU A 152 -5.77 -13.51 8.21
N TYR A 153 -5.55 -12.75 7.14
CA TYR A 153 -5.14 -11.35 7.19
C TYR A 153 -6.22 -10.48 7.85
N GLU A 154 -7.49 -10.64 7.47
CA GLU A 154 -8.62 -9.87 8.01
C GLU A 154 -8.98 -10.27 9.45
N ARG A 155 -8.83 -11.55 9.82
CA ARG A 155 -9.11 -12.03 11.19
C ARG A 155 -8.14 -11.51 12.25
N GLY A 156 -7.01 -10.91 11.86
CA GLY A 156 -6.01 -10.41 12.80
C GLY A 156 -5.24 -11.51 13.54
N ASP A 157 -5.45 -12.79 13.20
CA ASP A 157 -4.67 -13.95 13.71
C ASP A 157 -3.22 -13.96 13.21
N SER A 158 -2.91 -13.01 12.35
CA SER A 158 -1.59 -12.74 11.83
C SER A 158 -0.73 -12.07 12.89
N LYS A 159 -0.14 -12.86 13.79
CA LYS A 159 0.91 -12.41 14.74
C LYS A 159 2.15 -11.74 14.09
N ASN A 160 2.16 -11.52 12.78
CA ASN A 160 3.24 -10.89 12.01
C ASN A 160 2.78 -9.92 10.90
N ILE A 161 1.49 -9.60 10.79
CA ILE A 161 1.03 -8.62 9.78
C ILE A 161 0.94 -7.25 10.46
N PRO A 162 1.70 -6.24 10.02
CA PRO A 162 1.56 -4.89 10.54
C PRO A 162 0.12 -4.45 10.32
N ASP A 163 -0.56 -4.01 11.38
CA ASP A 163 -1.85 -3.33 11.23
C ASP A 163 -1.63 -2.09 10.33
N TYR A 164 -2.20 -2.11 9.12
CA TYR A 164 -2.02 -1.02 8.16
C TYR A 164 -2.87 0.21 8.52
N ASN A 165 -3.81 0.11 9.46
CA ASN A 165 -4.38 1.30 10.11
C ASN A 165 -3.37 1.91 11.10
N VAL A 166 -2.45 1.11 11.67
CA VAL A 166 -1.37 1.57 12.56
C VAL A 166 -0.18 2.15 11.78
N LEU A 167 0.11 1.73 10.54
CA LEU A 167 1.14 2.39 9.71
C LEU A 167 0.75 3.81 9.24
N ARG A 168 -0.55 4.16 9.29
CA ARG A 168 -1.00 5.56 9.16
C ARG A 168 -0.73 6.39 10.42
N VAL A 169 -0.53 5.72 11.56
CA VAL A 169 -0.29 6.30 12.89
C VAL A 169 1.19 6.20 13.31
N SER A 170 1.99 5.33 12.71
CA SER A 170 3.39 5.14 13.14
C SER A 170 4.36 6.22 12.63
N TYR A 171 3.96 7.03 11.65
CA TYR A 171 4.62 8.33 11.42
C TYR A 171 4.20 9.41 12.43
N LYS A 172 3.13 9.19 13.20
CA LYS A 172 2.66 10.10 14.26
C LYS A 172 3.34 9.85 15.62
N GLU A 173 3.92 8.67 15.86
CA GLU A 173 4.44 8.32 17.20
C GLU A 173 5.92 8.60 17.44
N ARG A 174 6.67 9.07 16.44
CA ARG A 174 7.98 9.70 16.72
C ARG A 174 7.90 11.18 17.09
N THR A 175 6.70 11.76 17.02
CA THR A 175 6.42 13.14 17.43
C THR A 175 5.01 13.23 18.03
N ASN A 176 4.72 12.42 19.05
CA ASN A 176 3.44 12.56 19.74
C ASN A 176 3.54 13.62 20.85
N GLY A 177 2.85 14.73 20.62
CA GLY A 177 2.58 15.78 21.58
C GLY A 177 1.33 16.56 21.18
N GLY A 178 0.17 15.89 21.18
CA GLY A 178 -1.16 16.52 21.27
C GLY A 178 -1.79 17.02 19.96
N SER A 179 -2.69 16.23 19.39
CA SER A 179 -3.56 16.63 18.27
C SER A 179 -5.00 16.79 18.76
N THR A 180 -5.44 18.02 19.03
CA THR A 180 -6.86 18.36 19.07
C THR A 180 -7.37 18.57 17.65
N SER A 181 -8.42 17.82 17.33
CA SER A 181 -9.10 17.76 16.04
C SER A 181 -9.58 19.13 15.56
N CYS A 182 -9.03 19.61 14.44
CA CYS A 182 -9.64 20.65 13.61
C CYS A 182 -10.28 19.99 12.37
N TRP A 183 -11.13 19.01 12.62
CA TRP A 183 -11.86 18.29 11.58
C TRP A 183 -13.30 18.78 11.57
N PHE A 184 -13.52 19.90 10.89
CA PHE A 184 -14.80 20.35 10.31
C PHE A 184 -14.55 21.81 9.94
N LEU A 185 -14.49 22.10 8.64
CA LEU A 185 -14.76 23.40 8.00
C LEU A 185 -14.05 23.47 6.64
N LEU A 186 -14.49 22.64 5.70
CA LEU A 186 -14.69 23.00 4.30
C LEU A 186 -15.86 22.16 3.77
#